data_AF-A0A4R8IMX8-F1
#
_entry.id   AF-A0A4R8IMX8-F1
#
_cell.length_a   1.000
_cell.length_b   1.000
_cell.length_c   1.000
_cell.angle_alpha   90.00
_cell.angle_beta   90.00
_cell.angle_gamma   90.00
#
_symmetry.space_group_name_H-M   'P 1'
#
loop_
_entity.id
_entity.type
_entity.pdbx_description
1 polymer ?
#
loop_
_entity_poly.entity_id
_entity_poly.type
_entity_poly.pdbx_seq_one_letter_code
_entity_poly.pdbx_strand_id
1 'polypeptide(L)'
;MKQQYGLLLAMLFGISQLAIAQQAADTDQEATPATEQAAPPREAASQEEQSGEEQGEESSPEAQPDETAQGTAMEQSGFSSGSVMRSAFTTRIEDREPVDDVEQLDNEIREVYYFTELRDMEGQTARHRWEYEGEVMAEVEFNVNGPRWRVWSRKRIMSDWTGEWTVSVINAADEVIASDSFSYVEATSAVDEAEPTSAPDAEAAPAGDEAEETPAAEQSTDHAAPDAGSPMQD
;
A
#
# COMPACT_ATOMS: atom_id res chain seq x y z
N MET A 1 -11.58 7.27 32.64
CA MET A 1 -12.98 6.78 32.59
C MET A 1 -13.18 6.14 31.23
N LYS A 2 -13.70 4.91 31.14
CA LYS A 2 -13.98 4.27 29.85
C LYS A 2 -15.38 4.72 29.40
N GLN A 3 -15.45 5.50 28.33
CA GLN A 3 -16.74 5.88 27.74
C GLN A 3 -17.17 4.86 26.69
N GLN A 4 -18.48 4.70 26.60
CA GLN A 4 -19.15 3.58 25.96
C GLN A 4 -19.95 4.08 24.76
N TYR A 5 -19.45 3.82 23.55
CA TYR A 5 -20.16 3.96 22.29
C TYR A 5 -19.88 2.68 21.48
N GLY A 6 -20.82 2.09 20.75
CA GLY A 6 -22.15 2.59 20.42
C GLY A 6 -22.54 2.00 19.06
N LEU A 7 -22.80 0.69 19.04
CA LEU A 7 -23.07 -0.09 17.83
C LEU A 7 -24.35 0.40 17.12
N LEU A 8 -24.21 1.12 16.00
CA LEU A 8 -25.08 1.13 14.79
C LEU A 8 -24.78 2.37 13.92
N LEU A 9 -24.30 2.20 12.68
CA LEU A 9 -25.04 2.60 11.48
C LEU A 9 -24.34 2.08 10.20
N ALA A 10 -24.94 1.08 9.55
CA ALA A 10 -24.72 0.87 8.13
C ALA A 10 -25.73 1.76 7.38
N MET A 11 -25.27 2.76 6.63
CA MET A 11 -26.10 3.43 5.62
C MET A 11 -25.33 3.74 4.35
N LEU A 12 -26.00 3.41 3.25
CA LEU A 12 -25.55 3.54 1.87
C LEU A 12 -25.45 5.02 1.46
N PHE A 13 -24.31 5.42 0.89
CA PHE A 13 -24.22 6.68 0.15
C PHE A 13 -23.99 6.43 -1.35
N GLY A 14 -25.09 6.11 -2.04
CA GLY A 14 -25.17 6.36 -3.47
C GLY A 14 -25.41 7.85 -3.72
N ILE A 15 -24.43 8.53 -4.31
CA ILE A 15 -24.56 9.90 -4.83
C ILE A 15 -24.10 9.84 -6.29
N SER A 16 -25.03 9.55 -7.21
CA SER A 16 -25.79 10.54 -7.98
C SER A 16 -25.11 10.87 -9.31
N GLN A 17 -25.65 10.35 -10.41
CA GLN A 17 -25.22 10.72 -11.75
C GLN A 17 -25.68 12.15 -12.07
N LEU A 18 -24.74 13.06 -12.29
CA LEU A 18 -25.07 14.37 -12.85
C LEU A 18 -25.11 14.28 -14.38
N ALA A 19 -26.32 14.18 -14.93
CA ALA A 19 -26.54 14.35 -16.36
C ALA A 19 -26.36 15.82 -16.76
N ILE A 20 -25.37 16.10 -17.61
CA ILE A 20 -25.22 17.39 -18.30
C ILE A 20 -25.60 17.18 -19.77
N ALA A 21 -26.80 17.60 -20.14
CA ALA A 21 -27.29 17.51 -21.50
C ALA A 21 -27.12 18.84 -22.25
N GLN A 22 -26.33 18.78 -23.32
CA GLN A 22 -26.42 19.56 -24.57
C GLN A 22 -26.45 21.09 -24.53
N GLN A 23 -25.55 21.68 -25.33
CA GLN A 23 -25.98 22.62 -26.37
C GLN A 23 -25.20 22.36 -27.67
N ALA A 24 -25.86 22.52 -28.81
CA ALA A 24 -25.35 22.17 -30.13
C ALA A 24 -25.25 23.39 -31.07
N ALA A 25 -24.25 23.36 -31.94
CA ALA A 25 -24.10 24.08 -33.22
C ALA A 25 -22.69 23.76 -33.76
N ASP A 26 -22.40 23.59 -35.05
CA ASP A 26 -23.18 23.28 -36.26
C ASP A 26 -22.13 22.89 -37.34
N THR A 27 -22.56 22.56 -38.56
CA THR A 27 -21.74 22.52 -39.80
C THR A 27 -20.91 21.25 -40.08
N ASP A 28 -21.54 20.42 -40.92
CA ASP A 28 -20.96 19.74 -42.10
C ASP A 28 -20.53 18.26 -42.10
N GLN A 29 -20.52 17.76 -43.34
CA GLN A 29 -21.04 16.45 -43.71
C GLN A 29 -20.11 15.79 -44.74
N GLU A 30 -19.71 14.52 -44.50
CA GLU A 30 -19.53 13.60 -45.64
C GLU A 30 -19.89 12.15 -45.25
N ALA A 31 -20.50 11.44 -46.21
CA ALA A 31 -20.89 10.03 -46.10
C ALA A 31 -19.66 9.13 -46.41
N THR A 32 -19.63 7.81 -46.24
CA THR A 32 -20.69 6.77 -46.34
C THR A 32 -20.35 5.52 -45.49
N PRO A 33 -21.35 4.77 -44.98
CA PRO A 33 -21.15 3.44 -44.41
C PRO A 33 -21.42 2.30 -45.40
N ALA A 34 -20.66 1.19 -45.35
CA ALA A 34 -21.05 -0.14 -45.86
C ALA A 34 -20.11 -1.26 -45.37
N THR A 35 -20.59 -2.51 -45.45
CA THR A 35 -19.94 -3.80 -45.13
C THR A 35 -19.95 -4.15 -43.62
N GLU A 36 -20.93 -4.89 -43.06
CA GLU A 36 -21.40 -6.28 -43.38
C GLU A 36 -20.34 -7.35 -43.01
N GLN A 37 -20.57 -8.52 -42.38
CA GLN A 37 -21.69 -9.34 -41.87
C GLN A 37 -21.15 -9.99 -40.56
N ALA A 38 -21.89 -10.47 -39.53
CA ALA A 38 -23.30 -10.45 -39.14
C ALA A 38 -23.43 -10.95 -37.66
N ALA A 39 -24.65 -10.98 -37.12
CA ALA A 39 -25.02 -11.75 -35.91
C ALA A 39 -26.14 -12.77 -36.27
N PRO A 40 -26.27 -13.92 -35.57
CA PRO A 40 -27.43 -14.80 -35.73
C PRO A 40 -28.71 -14.18 -35.10
N PRO A 41 -29.91 -14.55 -35.59
CA PRO A 41 -31.09 -13.72 -35.47
C PRO A 41 -31.87 -13.86 -34.15
N ARG A 42 -32.57 -12.78 -33.79
CA ARG A 42 -33.78 -12.83 -32.95
C ARG A 42 -35.00 -12.81 -33.87
N GLU A 43 -35.78 -13.88 -33.87
CA GLU A 43 -37.15 -13.89 -34.41
C GLU A 43 -38.18 -13.87 -33.26
N ALA A 44 -39.39 -13.42 -33.55
CA ALA A 44 -40.35 -12.92 -32.57
C ALA A 44 -41.70 -13.68 -32.60
N ALA A 45 -42.62 -13.24 -31.74
CA ALA A 45 -44.03 -13.67 -31.61
C ALA A 45 -44.25 -15.08 -30.98
N SER A 46 -45.30 -15.33 -30.19
CA SER A 46 -46.32 -14.47 -29.55
C SER A 46 -47.06 -15.29 -28.47
N GLN A 47 -47.66 -14.61 -27.47
CA GLN A 47 -49.00 -14.79 -26.85
C GLN A 47 -49.68 -16.20 -26.92
N GLU A 48 -50.41 -16.71 -25.92
CA GLU A 48 -51.17 -16.11 -24.80
C GLU A 48 -51.64 -17.20 -23.81
N GLU A 49 -52.03 -16.83 -22.58
CA GLU A 49 -52.97 -17.56 -21.68
C GLU A 49 -52.56 -18.99 -21.16
N GLN A 50 -53.08 -19.54 -20.05
CA GLN A 50 -54.16 -19.11 -19.14
C GLN A 50 -53.95 -19.61 -17.69
N SER A 51 -54.79 -19.07 -16.80
CA SER A 51 -54.97 -19.38 -15.36
C SER A 51 -54.97 -20.85 -14.95
N GLY A 52 -54.56 -21.11 -13.70
CA GLY A 52 -54.60 -22.41 -13.04
C GLY A 52 -54.40 -22.29 -11.53
N GLU A 53 -55.38 -21.69 -10.83
CA GLU A 53 -55.48 -21.75 -9.37
C GLU A 53 -55.89 -23.16 -8.93
N GLU A 54 -55.24 -23.75 -7.93
CA GLU A 54 -55.90 -24.67 -7.01
C GLU A 54 -55.16 -24.76 -5.66
N GLN A 55 -55.93 -24.89 -4.58
CA GLN A 55 -55.47 -24.73 -3.19
C GLN A 55 -55.48 -26.08 -2.46
N GLY A 56 -54.75 -26.14 -1.34
CA GLY A 56 -54.85 -27.21 -0.35
C GLY A 56 -53.88 -28.39 -0.58
N GLU A 57 -53.49 -29.13 0.46
CA GLU A 57 -53.71 -28.88 1.89
C GLU A 57 -52.61 -29.58 2.71
N GLU A 58 -52.56 -29.25 3.99
CA GLU A 58 -51.57 -29.68 4.97
C GLU A 58 -51.44 -31.21 5.12
N SER A 59 -50.19 -31.72 5.20
CA SER A 59 -49.89 -33.01 5.84
C SER A 59 -48.42 -33.09 6.27
N SER A 60 -48.15 -32.71 7.52
CA SER A 60 -46.96 -33.15 8.24
C SER A 60 -47.04 -34.65 8.50
N PRO A 61 -45.91 -35.37 8.49
CA PRO A 61 -45.51 -35.97 9.77
C PRO A 61 -44.04 -35.75 10.13
N GLU A 62 -43.81 -35.42 11.40
CA GLU A 62 -42.48 -35.53 12.02
C GLU A 62 -42.01 -36.98 12.07
N ALA A 63 -40.78 -37.24 11.61
CA ALA A 63 -40.06 -38.49 11.88
C ALA A 63 -38.53 -38.32 11.80
N GLN A 64 -37.96 -37.52 12.72
CA GLN A 64 -36.60 -37.59 13.29
C GLN A 64 -35.35 -37.52 12.36
N PRO A 65 -34.19 -37.04 12.86
CA PRO A 65 -33.02 -36.77 12.02
C PRO A 65 -32.14 -38.01 11.85
N ASP A 66 -31.84 -38.39 10.60
CA ASP A 66 -30.83 -39.40 10.32
C ASP A 66 -29.45 -38.75 10.11
N GLU A 67 -28.48 -39.21 10.88
CA GLU A 67 -27.19 -38.59 11.11
C GLU A 67 -26.22 -38.89 9.96
N THR A 68 -26.33 -38.14 8.86
CA THR A 68 -25.38 -38.21 7.72
C THR A 68 -24.72 -36.88 7.40
N ALA A 69 -24.39 -36.11 8.45
CA ALA A 69 -23.41 -35.02 8.39
C ALA A 69 -21.96 -35.55 8.29
N GLN A 70 -21.69 -36.42 7.32
CA GLN A 70 -20.32 -36.70 6.90
C GLN A 70 -19.88 -35.57 5.97
N GLY A 71 -19.22 -34.58 6.58
CA GLY A 71 -18.83 -33.37 5.89
C GLY A 71 -17.96 -33.67 4.67
N THR A 72 -18.35 -33.12 3.53
CA THR A 72 -17.44 -32.84 2.42
C THR A 72 -16.45 -31.76 2.86
N ALA A 73 -15.48 -32.17 3.69
CA ALA A 73 -14.20 -31.50 3.80
C ALA A 73 -13.50 -31.68 2.45
N MET A 74 -13.87 -30.83 1.48
CA MET A 74 -13.21 -30.74 0.19
C MET A 74 -11.83 -30.15 0.40
N GLU A 75 -10.88 -31.04 0.68
CA GLU A 75 -9.48 -30.97 0.22
C GLU A 75 -8.89 -29.56 0.15
N GLN A 76 -8.59 -28.95 1.31
CA GLN A 76 -7.67 -27.80 1.39
C GLN A 76 -6.20 -28.23 1.17
N SER A 77 -5.96 -29.00 0.12
CA SER A 77 -4.67 -29.54 -0.26
C SER A 77 -4.35 -29.09 -1.70
N GLY A 78 -4.02 -27.80 -1.84
CA GLY A 78 -3.73 -27.19 -3.13
C GLY A 78 -3.24 -25.74 -3.07
N PHE A 79 -3.64 -24.95 -2.06
CA PHE A 79 -3.11 -23.61 -1.86
C PHE A 79 -1.68 -23.67 -1.28
N SER A 80 -0.69 -23.30 -2.09
CA SER A 80 0.61 -22.89 -1.56
C SER A 80 0.39 -21.57 -0.81
N SER A 81 0.68 -21.52 0.49
CA SER A 81 0.35 -20.37 1.36
C SER A 81 1.02 -19.04 0.95
N GLY A 82 1.99 -19.11 0.04
CA GLY A 82 2.87 -18.00 -0.32
C GLY A 82 3.89 -17.69 0.77
N SER A 83 4.85 -16.82 0.42
CA SER A 83 5.69 -16.16 1.41
C SER A 83 6.21 -14.81 0.90
N VAL A 84 6.48 -13.91 1.85
CA VAL A 84 7.19 -12.66 1.60
C VAL A 84 8.68 -12.90 1.82
N MET A 85 9.49 -12.63 0.80
CA MET A 85 10.96 -12.77 0.85
C MET A 85 11.66 -11.47 1.26
N ARG A 86 11.06 -10.33 0.92
CA ARG A 86 11.47 -8.99 1.33
C ARG A 86 10.23 -8.13 1.50
N SER A 87 10.19 -7.32 2.54
CA SER A 87 9.33 -6.16 2.69
C SER A 87 10.20 -4.95 3.05
N ALA A 88 9.70 -3.75 2.76
CA ALA A 88 10.31 -2.48 3.19
C ALA A 88 9.28 -1.36 3.10
N PHE A 89 9.28 -0.46 4.09
CA PHE A 89 8.68 0.86 3.92
C PHE A 89 9.70 1.78 3.24
N THR A 90 9.26 2.60 2.29
CA THR A 90 10.16 3.45 1.52
C THR A 90 9.49 4.76 1.11
N THR A 91 10.29 5.82 0.99
CA THR A 91 9.83 7.13 0.49
C THR A 91 9.59 7.13 -1.02
N ARG A 92 10.18 6.17 -1.77
CA ARG A 92 10.04 6.08 -3.22
C ARG A 92 10.35 4.67 -3.76
N ILE A 93 9.68 4.31 -4.86
CA ILE A 93 10.07 3.17 -5.69
C ILE A 93 10.77 3.69 -6.96
N GLU A 94 11.98 3.21 -7.23
CA GLU A 94 12.75 3.47 -8.46
C GLU A 94 13.19 2.14 -9.06
N ASP A 95 13.10 1.99 -10.39
CA ASP A 95 13.40 0.74 -11.12
C ASP A 95 12.80 -0.57 -10.54
N ARG A 96 11.64 -0.44 -9.86
CA ARG A 96 10.91 -1.52 -9.14
C ARG A 96 11.64 -2.07 -7.90
N GLU A 97 12.49 -1.28 -7.27
CA GLU A 97 13.11 -1.51 -5.96
C GLU A 97 12.77 -0.33 -5.01
N PRO A 98 12.74 -0.55 -3.69
CA PRO A 98 12.73 0.54 -2.70
C PRO A 98 14.07 1.30 -2.73
N VAL A 99 14.03 2.63 -2.54
CA VAL A 99 15.26 3.47 -2.52
C VAL A 99 15.88 3.56 -1.11
N ASP A 100 15.08 3.32 -0.09
CA ASP A 100 15.41 3.39 1.33
C ASP A 100 14.56 2.37 2.12
N ASP A 101 14.84 2.23 3.42
CA ASP A 101 14.06 1.43 4.37
C ASP A 101 13.72 2.32 5.58
N VAL A 102 12.43 2.38 5.96
CA VAL A 102 11.87 3.45 6.79
C VAL A 102 11.15 2.89 8.02
N GLU A 103 11.82 2.90 9.17
CA GLU A 103 11.22 2.55 10.48
C GLU A 103 10.49 3.74 11.13
N GLN A 104 10.89 4.96 10.79
CA GLN A 104 10.30 6.22 11.27
C GLN A 104 10.27 7.25 10.16
N LEU A 105 9.16 7.99 10.06
CA LEU A 105 8.90 9.00 9.06
C LEU A 105 8.32 10.27 9.70
N ASP A 106 8.83 11.43 9.35
CA ASP A 106 8.29 12.72 9.78
C ASP A 106 7.03 13.11 8.99
N ASN A 107 6.24 14.04 9.55
CA ASN A 107 4.98 14.45 8.96
C ASN A 107 5.07 15.50 7.82
N GLU A 108 6.28 15.84 7.36
CA GLU A 108 6.47 16.55 6.10
C GLU A 108 6.33 15.58 4.91
N ILE A 109 6.74 14.31 5.07
CA ILE A 109 6.66 13.27 4.03
C ILE A 109 5.29 12.56 4.04
N ARG A 110 4.33 13.15 3.33
CA ARG A 110 2.92 12.71 3.31
C ARG A 110 2.59 11.53 2.38
N GLU A 111 3.57 10.89 1.77
CA GLU A 111 3.38 9.72 0.89
C GLU A 111 4.43 8.66 1.21
N VAL A 112 3.97 7.47 1.63
CA VAL A 112 4.80 6.32 1.94
C VAL A 112 4.44 5.15 1.03
N TYR A 113 5.43 4.37 0.64
CA TYR A 113 5.29 3.15 -0.14
C TYR A 113 5.62 1.95 0.75
N TYR A 114 4.90 0.85 0.56
CA TYR A 114 5.25 -0.44 1.16
C TYR A 114 5.50 -1.44 0.03
N PHE A 115 6.76 -1.80 -0.14
CA PHE A 115 7.27 -2.75 -1.13
C PHE A 115 7.21 -4.17 -0.58
N THR A 116 6.82 -5.13 -1.41
CA THR A 116 6.98 -6.56 -1.10
C THR A 116 7.47 -7.37 -2.30
N GLU A 117 8.32 -8.35 -2.01
CA GLU A 117 8.72 -9.39 -2.93
C GLU A 117 8.14 -10.75 -2.50
N LEU A 118 7.21 -11.26 -3.31
CA LEU A 118 6.42 -12.45 -3.06
C LEU A 118 7.01 -13.67 -3.76
N ARG A 119 6.84 -14.85 -3.16
CA ARG A 119 7.20 -16.17 -3.71
C ARG A 119 6.06 -17.17 -3.54
N ASP A 120 5.99 -18.11 -4.49
CA ASP A 120 5.10 -19.28 -4.46
C ASP A 120 3.60 -18.93 -4.35
N MET A 121 3.24 -17.76 -4.90
CA MET A 121 1.88 -17.20 -5.01
C MET A 121 1.41 -17.07 -6.47
N GLU A 122 2.05 -17.74 -7.44
CA GLU A 122 1.63 -17.65 -8.85
C GLU A 122 0.17 -18.08 -9.03
N GLY A 123 -0.62 -17.25 -9.74
CA GLY A 123 -2.05 -17.47 -9.94
C GLY A 123 -2.93 -17.09 -8.74
N GLN A 124 -2.35 -16.55 -7.67
CA GLN A 124 -3.07 -16.13 -6.47
C GLN A 124 -3.15 -14.60 -6.36
N THR A 125 -3.96 -14.16 -5.39
CA THR A 125 -4.09 -12.78 -4.97
C THR A 125 -3.29 -12.52 -3.70
N ALA A 126 -2.62 -11.37 -3.64
CA ALA A 126 -2.03 -10.83 -2.42
C ALA A 126 -2.61 -9.45 -2.14
N ARG A 127 -2.80 -9.09 -0.87
CA ARG A 127 -3.38 -7.80 -0.46
C ARG A 127 -2.51 -7.14 0.59
N HIS A 128 -2.22 -5.85 0.41
CA HIS A 128 -1.65 -4.99 1.45
C HIS A 128 -2.78 -4.29 2.19
N ARG A 129 -2.93 -4.58 3.49
CA ARG A 129 -3.89 -3.91 4.38
C ARG A 129 -3.15 -2.92 5.26
N TRP A 130 -3.45 -1.64 5.09
CA TRP A 130 -2.89 -0.53 5.88
C TRP A 130 -3.77 -0.29 7.09
N GLU A 131 -3.15 -0.25 8.27
CA GLU A 131 -3.80 -0.11 9.57
C GLU A 131 -3.15 1.06 10.33
N TYR A 132 -3.96 1.94 10.92
CA TYR A 132 -3.52 3.07 11.75
C TYR A 132 -4.15 2.92 13.13
N GLU A 133 -3.35 2.85 14.19
CA GLU A 133 -3.82 2.59 15.56
C GLU A 133 -4.77 1.37 15.69
N GLY A 134 -4.65 0.39 14.78
CA GLY A 134 -5.50 -0.80 14.68
C GLY A 134 -6.80 -0.64 13.88
N GLU A 135 -7.05 0.52 13.25
CA GLU A 135 -8.16 0.72 12.32
C GLU A 135 -7.72 0.54 10.86
N VAL A 136 -8.48 -0.23 10.07
CA VAL A 136 -8.17 -0.49 8.65
C VAL A 136 -8.43 0.75 7.81
N MET A 137 -7.34 1.33 7.31
CA MET A 137 -7.30 2.61 6.59
C MET A 137 -7.26 2.47 5.07
N ALA A 138 -6.83 1.33 4.54
CA ALA A 138 -6.89 0.99 3.11
C ALA A 138 -6.59 -0.49 2.89
N GLU A 139 -7.17 -1.08 1.85
CA GLU A 139 -6.76 -2.38 1.32
C GLU A 139 -6.41 -2.22 -0.16
N VAL A 140 -5.30 -2.82 -0.59
CA VAL A 140 -4.81 -2.77 -1.97
C VAL A 140 -4.51 -4.19 -2.45
N GLU A 141 -5.23 -4.63 -3.49
CA GLU A 141 -5.15 -5.97 -4.04
C GLU A 141 -4.19 -6.07 -5.24
N PHE A 142 -3.48 -7.20 -5.34
CA PHE A 142 -2.54 -7.51 -6.42
C PHE A 142 -2.72 -8.94 -6.92
N ASN A 143 -2.85 -9.08 -8.25
CA ASN A 143 -2.81 -10.37 -8.92
C ASN A 143 -1.35 -10.78 -9.17
N VAL A 144 -0.95 -11.96 -8.70
CA VAL A 144 0.42 -12.48 -8.80
C VAL A 144 0.55 -13.40 -10.02
N ASN A 145 1.36 -13.00 -10.99
CA ASN A 145 1.46 -13.66 -12.31
C ASN A 145 2.84 -14.29 -12.57
N GLY A 146 3.55 -14.71 -11.53
CA GLY A 146 4.85 -15.38 -11.65
C GLY A 146 5.33 -15.99 -10.34
N PRO A 147 6.38 -16.84 -10.36
CA PRO A 147 6.84 -17.60 -9.18
C PRO A 147 7.67 -16.75 -8.22
N ARG A 148 8.08 -15.56 -8.69
CA ARG A 148 8.64 -14.44 -7.93
C ARG A 148 7.98 -13.18 -8.46
N TRP A 149 7.38 -12.39 -7.58
CA TRP A 149 6.61 -11.21 -7.98
C TRP A 149 6.94 -10.04 -7.07
N ARG A 150 6.91 -8.82 -7.61
CA ARG A 150 7.18 -7.59 -6.86
C ARG A 150 6.01 -6.65 -7.00
N VAL A 151 5.48 -6.24 -5.86
CA VAL A 151 4.35 -5.31 -5.77
C VAL A 151 4.68 -4.22 -4.77
N TRP A 152 3.96 -3.12 -4.85
CA TRP A 152 4.03 -2.06 -3.87
C TRP A 152 2.66 -1.39 -3.79
N SER A 153 2.24 -1.08 -2.57
CA SER A 153 1.12 -0.16 -2.33
C SER A 153 1.70 1.18 -1.88
N ARG A 154 0.89 2.24 -2.00
CA ARG A 154 1.21 3.56 -1.41
C ARG A 154 0.06 4.03 -0.54
N LYS A 155 0.38 4.73 0.53
CA LYS A 155 -0.58 5.45 1.37
C LYS A 155 -0.19 6.91 1.42
N ARG A 156 -1.18 7.79 1.29
CA ARG A 156 -1.05 9.20 1.66
C ARG A 156 -1.51 9.35 3.09
N ILE A 157 -0.68 9.97 3.90
CA ILE A 157 -0.87 10.12 5.34
C ILE A 157 -1.03 11.62 5.62
N MET A 158 -2.06 11.97 6.40
CA MET A 158 -2.28 13.35 6.80
C MET A 158 -1.28 13.74 7.89
N SER A 159 -0.90 15.01 7.97
CA SER A 159 0.05 15.51 8.98
C SER A 159 -0.34 15.17 10.42
N ASP A 160 -1.65 15.03 10.64
CA ASP A 160 -2.29 14.87 11.94
C ASP A 160 -2.50 13.39 12.32
N TRP A 161 -2.12 12.45 11.45
CA TRP A 161 -2.21 10.99 11.68
C TRP A 161 -0.88 10.41 12.17
N THR A 162 -0.29 11.10 13.16
CA THR A 162 0.94 10.71 13.84
C THR A 162 0.69 9.59 14.82
N GLY A 163 1.43 8.50 14.69
CA GLY A 163 1.24 7.27 15.46
C GLY A 163 1.89 6.09 14.77
N GLU A 164 1.55 4.89 15.25
CA GLU A 164 1.99 3.64 14.64
C GLU A 164 1.13 3.29 13.43
N TRP A 165 1.79 3.07 12.30
CA TRP A 165 1.20 2.55 11.08
C TRP A 165 1.70 1.13 10.85
N THR A 166 0.79 0.22 10.52
CA THR A 166 1.08 -1.19 10.26
C THR A 166 0.58 -1.57 8.87
N VAL A 167 1.34 -2.40 8.15
CA VAL A 167 0.87 -3.02 6.91
C VAL A 167 0.97 -4.54 7.02
N SER A 168 -0.20 -5.18 6.91
CA SER A 168 -0.33 -6.63 6.80
C SER A 168 -0.33 -7.06 5.33
N VAL A 169 0.45 -8.10 5.00
CA VAL A 169 0.35 -8.82 3.72
C VAL A 169 -0.57 -10.02 3.92
N ILE A 170 -1.66 -10.07 3.16
CA ILE A 170 -2.71 -11.08 3.28
C ILE A 170 -2.75 -11.93 2.00
N ASN A 171 -2.80 -13.25 2.13
CA ASN A 171 -2.91 -14.19 1.01
C ASN A 171 -4.38 -14.41 0.57
N ALA A 172 -4.58 -15.26 -0.44
CA ALA A 172 -5.91 -15.58 -0.97
C ALA A 172 -6.80 -16.43 -0.02
N ALA A 173 -6.25 -16.92 1.11
CA ALA A 173 -6.97 -17.64 2.16
C ALA A 173 -7.32 -16.74 3.37
N ASP A 174 -7.21 -15.41 3.22
CA ASP A 174 -7.35 -14.40 4.28
C ASP A 174 -6.33 -14.53 5.44
N GLU A 175 -5.23 -15.26 5.24
CA GLU A 175 -4.15 -15.39 6.23
C GLU A 175 -3.13 -14.24 6.10
N VAL A 176 -2.70 -13.69 7.24
CA VAL A 176 -1.60 -12.73 7.30
C VAL A 176 -0.27 -13.48 7.20
N ILE A 177 0.46 -13.26 6.09
CA ILE A 177 1.75 -13.93 5.79
C ILE A 177 2.98 -13.06 6.11
N ALA A 178 2.78 -11.75 6.30
CA ALA A 178 3.76 -10.81 6.87
C ALA A 178 3.04 -9.61 7.49
N SER A 179 3.70 -8.94 8.44
CA SER A 179 3.22 -7.69 9.03
C SER A 179 4.42 -6.86 9.46
N ASP A 180 4.49 -5.63 8.98
CA ASP A 180 5.55 -4.66 9.30
C ASP A 180 4.92 -3.35 9.79
N SER A 181 5.63 -2.59 10.62
CA SER A 181 5.15 -1.32 11.19
C SER A 181 6.21 -0.22 11.12
N PHE A 182 5.78 1.03 11.02
CA PHE A 182 6.64 2.21 11.13
C PHE A 182 5.97 3.32 11.96
N SER A 183 6.77 4.21 12.53
CA SER A 183 6.28 5.36 13.31
C SER A 183 6.16 6.62 12.44
N TYR A 184 4.98 7.22 12.36
CA TYR A 184 4.78 8.54 11.76
C TYR A 184 4.77 9.61 12.86
N VAL A 185 5.71 10.55 12.84
CA VAL A 185 5.94 11.51 13.94
C VAL A 185 5.84 12.96 13.47
N GLU A 186 5.52 13.88 14.39
CA GLU A 186 5.62 15.31 14.09
C GLU A 186 7.08 15.69 13.77
N ALA A 187 7.29 16.43 12.69
CA ALA A 187 8.61 16.95 12.34
C ALA A 187 9.07 17.93 13.43
N THR A 188 10.04 17.50 14.24
CA THR A 188 10.65 18.36 15.26
C THR A 188 11.50 19.44 14.58
N SER A 189 10.85 20.56 14.27
CA SER A 189 11.52 21.78 13.83
C SER A 189 12.41 22.25 14.98
N ALA A 190 13.72 22.03 14.83
CA ALA A 190 14.73 22.35 15.84
C ALA A 190 14.83 23.88 16.08
N VAL A 191 13.96 24.41 16.92
CA VAL A 191 13.91 25.81 17.36
C VAL A 191 13.62 25.89 18.87
N ASP A 192 14.40 25.18 19.68
CA ASP A 192 14.50 25.43 21.14
C ASP A 192 15.91 25.14 21.70
N GLU A 193 16.96 25.34 20.92
CA GLU A 193 18.36 25.29 21.42
C GLU A 193 19.25 26.38 20.80
N ALA A 194 18.78 27.64 20.79
CA ALA A 194 19.64 28.81 20.54
C ALA A 194 19.01 30.19 20.91
N GLU A 195 18.49 30.42 22.12
CA GLU A 195 18.24 31.80 22.62
C GLU A 195 18.31 31.91 24.18
N PRO A 196 19.51 31.92 24.79
CA PRO A 196 19.66 32.47 26.14
C PRO A 196 19.49 34.01 26.11
N THR A 197 18.22 34.42 26.17
CA THR A 197 17.69 35.76 26.44
C THR A 197 18.71 36.80 26.96
N SER A 198 18.92 37.86 26.17
CA SER A 198 19.27 39.23 26.55
C SER A 198 20.16 39.49 27.79
N ALA A 199 21.39 39.92 27.54
CA ALA A 199 22.07 40.92 28.37
C ALA A 199 22.35 42.18 27.53
N PRO A 200 21.74 43.35 27.83
CA PRO A 200 22.19 44.64 27.33
C PRO A 200 23.34 45.21 28.18
N ASP A 201 23.87 46.37 27.79
CA ASP A 201 25.08 47.05 28.28
C ASP A 201 26.41 46.32 27.94
N ALA A 202 27.17 46.77 26.93
CA ALA A 202 28.03 47.97 26.89
C ALA A 202 29.41 47.75 27.55
N GLU A 203 30.47 47.74 26.74
CA GLU A 203 31.46 48.84 26.67
C GLU A 203 32.43 48.61 25.47
N ALA A 204 33.23 49.61 25.11
CA ALA A 204 34.01 49.65 23.87
C ALA A 204 35.42 49.01 23.95
N ALA A 205 36.04 48.89 22.78
CA ALA A 205 37.40 48.42 22.46
C ALA A 205 38.53 49.34 23.08
N PRO A 206 39.86 49.17 22.83
CA PRO A 206 40.52 48.27 21.85
C PRO A 206 41.91 47.66 22.21
N ALA A 207 42.43 46.87 21.26
CA ALA A 207 43.85 46.67 20.86
C ALA A 207 44.90 46.04 21.83
N GLY A 208 45.70 45.13 21.25
CA GLY A 208 46.98 44.59 21.71
C GLY A 208 47.43 43.47 20.75
N ASP A 209 48.30 43.76 19.79
CA ASP A 209 49.76 43.51 19.83
C ASP A 209 50.07 42.00 19.66
N GLU A 210 50.21 41.51 18.42
CA GLU A 210 51.51 41.29 17.74
C GLU A 210 52.49 40.34 18.47
N ALA A 211 52.63 39.11 17.95
CA ALA A 211 53.92 38.42 17.80
C ALA A 211 53.76 37.14 16.98
N GLU A 212 54.54 37.02 15.90
CA GLU A 212 54.84 35.75 15.24
C GLU A 212 55.75 34.89 16.13
N GLU A 213 55.66 33.56 16.06
CA GLU A 213 56.84 32.72 15.77
C GLU A 213 56.46 31.29 15.37
N THR A 214 56.90 30.89 14.18
CA THR A 214 57.20 29.51 13.77
C THR A 214 58.73 29.49 13.45
N PRO A 215 59.45 28.36 13.30
CA PRO A 215 58.99 26.98 13.06
C PRO A 215 59.85 25.84 13.73
N ALA A 216 59.64 24.61 13.23
CA ALA A 216 60.63 23.51 13.04
C ALA A 216 61.04 22.54 14.18
N ALA A 217 60.69 21.26 13.96
CA ALA A 217 61.54 20.04 14.04
C ALA A 217 60.61 18.79 13.96
N GLU A 218 60.34 18.16 12.80
CA GLU A 218 61.22 17.24 12.04
C GLU A 218 61.81 16.04 12.82
N GLN A 219 61.15 14.89 12.72
CA GLN A 219 61.73 13.53 12.58
C GLN A 219 60.75 12.75 11.67
N SER A 220 61.09 12.37 10.42
CA SER A 220 61.81 11.13 10.03
C SER A 220 61.25 9.87 10.71
N THR A 221 60.83 8.80 10.03
CA THR A 221 61.35 8.15 8.79
C THR A 221 60.20 7.63 7.90
N ASP A 222 60.19 7.79 6.58
CA ASP A 222 60.95 6.99 5.58
C ASP A 222 60.82 5.45 5.74
N HIS A 223 60.01 4.83 4.88
CA HIS A 223 60.41 3.57 4.25
C HIS A 223 59.77 3.41 2.86
N ALA A 224 60.60 3.08 1.88
CA ALA A 224 60.22 3.07 0.47
C ALA A 224 59.67 1.72 -0.04
N ALA A 225 59.08 1.84 -1.23
CA ALA A 225 58.74 0.84 -2.24
C ALA A 225 59.87 -0.22 -2.52
N PRO A 226 59.66 -1.32 -3.29
CA PRO A 226 58.83 -1.33 -4.51
C PRO A 226 58.04 -2.60 -4.91
N ASP A 227 57.11 -2.33 -5.84
CA ASP A 227 56.77 -3.10 -7.06
C ASP A 227 57.48 -4.44 -7.30
N ALA A 228 56.68 -5.52 -7.45
CA ALA A 228 56.98 -6.65 -8.33
C ALA A 228 55.77 -7.60 -8.54
N GLY A 229 55.44 -7.89 -9.80
CA GLY A 229 55.16 -9.26 -10.25
C GLY A 229 53.72 -9.81 -10.18
N SER A 230 53.04 -9.84 -11.33
CA SER A 230 52.00 -10.83 -11.63
C SER A 230 52.58 -12.26 -11.66
N PRO A 231 51.73 -13.28 -11.46
CA PRO A 231 51.69 -14.31 -12.50
C PRO A 231 50.26 -14.73 -12.92
N MET A 232 50.11 -15.00 -14.21
CA MET A 232 49.03 -15.83 -14.77
C MET A 232 49.03 -17.23 -14.11
N GLN A 233 47.85 -17.84 -14.06
CA GLN A 233 47.71 -19.30 -13.95
C GLN A 233 46.80 -19.80 -15.08
N ASP A 234 47.08 -21.03 -15.49
CA ASP A 234 46.72 -21.72 -16.74
C ASP A 234 45.22 -22.06 -16.87
#